data_AF-A0A133KLB9-F1
#
_entry.id   AF-A0A133KLB9-F1
#
_cell.length_a   1.000
_cell.length_b   1.000
_cell.length_c   1.000
_cell.angle_alpha   90.00
_cell.angle_beta   90.00
_cell.angle_gamma   90.00
#
_symmetry.space_group_name_H-M   'P 1'
#
loop_
_entity.id
_entity.type
_entity.pdbx_description
1 polymer ?
#
loop_
_entity_poly.entity_id
_entity_poly.type
_entity_poly.pdbx_seq_one_letter_code
_entity_poly.pdbx_strand_id
1 'polypeptide(L)'
;MAADYALLEQAIAIISSVRGLYMDPDALADDVILLAYVWPDEGEFKMAVARVHRTLTQLVEGNVEGSPLKYGFSGWRSFHFQHRRGQQSRADMRIVYMPLDTGIRVKGFGNRHLPSDIYQRLAQLQ
;
A
#
# COMPACT_ATOMS: atom_id res chain seq x y z
N MET A 1 -21.46 -4.87 -0.03
CA MET A 1 -21.58 -3.83 -1.08
C MET A 1 -20.29 -3.86 -1.86
N ALA A 2 -20.35 -3.94 -3.19
CA ALA A 2 -19.20 -3.61 -4.00
C ALA A 2 -19.01 -2.09 -3.89
N ALA A 3 -17.79 -1.61 -3.61
CA ALA A 3 -17.51 -0.18 -3.70
C ALA A 3 -17.92 0.32 -5.09
N ASP A 4 -18.42 1.54 -5.16
CA ASP A 4 -18.76 2.19 -6.43
C ASP A 4 -17.54 2.15 -7.35
N TYR A 5 -17.73 1.72 -8.59
CA TYR A 5 -16.65 1.56 -9.57
C TYR A 5 -15.92 2.90 -9.80
N ALA A 6 -16.66 4.01 -9.81
CA ALA A 6 -16.08 5.35 -9.93
C ALA A 6 -15.18 5.71 -8.72
N LEU A 7 -15.51 5.20 -7.53
CA LEU A 7 -14.72 5.41 -6.32
C LEU A 7 -13.41 4.61 -6.37
N LEU A 8 -13.43 3.40 -6.91
CA LEU A 8 -12.23 2.58 -7.11
C LEU A 8 -11.30 3.20 -8.16
N GLU A 9 -11.84 3.67 -9.29
CA GLU A 9 -11.07 4.36 -10.33
C GLU A 9 -10.39 5.64 -9.78
N GLN A 10 -11.12 6.43 -9.00
CA GLN A 10 -10.55 7.60 -8.32
C GLN A 10 -9.41 7.22 -7.37
N ALA A 11 -9.56 6.15 -6.59
CA ALA A 11 -8.52 5.69 -5.70
C ALA A 11 -7.26 5.24 -6.45
N ILE A 12 -7.41 4.50 -7.56
CA ILE A 12 -6.31 4.11 -8.45
C ILE A 12 -5.61 5.35 -9.01
N ALA A 13 -6.38 6.34 -9.50
CA ALA A 13 -5.83 7.58 -10.05
C ALA A 13 -5.06 8.38 -8.99
N ILE A 14 -5.59 8.49 -7.77
CA ILE A 14 -4.91 9.15 -6.64
C ILE A 14 -3.58 8.45 -6.34
N ILE A 15 -3.59 7.13 -6.16
CA ILE A 15 -2.37 6.39 -5.77
C ILE A 15 -1.32 6.40 -6.89
N SER A 16 -1.74 6.20 -8.14
CA SER A 16 -0.82 6.22 -9.29
C SER A 16 -0.24 7.61 -9.59
N SER A 17 -0.83 8.69 -9.06
CA SER A 17 -0.30 10.05 -9.24
C SER A 17 0.98 10.35 -8.44
N VAL A 18 1.40 9.46 -7.55
CA VAL A 18 2.65 9.62 -6.78
C VAL A 18 3.85 9.54 -7.72
N ARG A 19 4.50 10.68 -7.97
CA ARG A 19 5.74 10.75 -8.76
C ARG A 19 6.82 9.89 -8.10
N GLY A 20 7.56 9.11 -8.89
CA GLY A 20 8.61 8.20 -8.39
C GLY A 20 8.09 6.85 -7.88
N LEU A 21 6.79 6.58 -8.01
CA LEU A 21 6.18 5.28 -7.72
C LEU A 21 6.21 4.38 -8.96
N TYR A 22 6.78 3.19 -8.83
CA TYR A 22 6.70 2.13 -9.84
C TYR A 22 5.94 0.94 -9.27
N MET A 23 4.80 0.59 -9.85
CA MET A 23 3.95 -0.50 -9.39
C MET A 23 3.27 -1.18 -10.59
N ASP A 24 3.02 -2.47 -10.46
CA ASP A 24 2.22 -3.22 -11.42
C ASP A 24 0.76 -2.70 -11.37
N PRO A 25 0.16 -2.29 -12.52
CA PRO A 25 -1.20 -1.75 -12.54
C PRO A 25 -2.28 -2.72 -12.05
N ASP A 26 -2.14 -4.02 -12.32
CA ASP A 26 -3.10 -5.03 -11.88
C ASP A 26 -2.99 -5.21 -10.36
N ALA A 27 -1.76 -5.25 -9.83
CA ALA A 27 -1.53 -5.29 -8.39
C ALA A 27 -2.08 -4.05 -7.67
N LEU A 28 -2.01 -2.87 -8.31
CA LEU A 28 -2.58 -1.63 -7.78
C LEU A 28 -4.11 -1.73 -7.72
N ALA A 29 -4.76 -2.21 -8.79
CA ALA A 29 -6.21 -2.40 -8.81
C ALA A 29 -6.65 -3.40 -7.74
N ASP A 30 -5.97 -4.55 -7.63
CA ASP A 30 -6.23 -5.56 -6.61
C ASP A 30 -6.12 -4.97 -5.20
N ASP A 31 -5.04 -4.25 -4.90
CA ASP A 31 -4.85 -3.65 -3.57
C ASP A 31 -5.94 -2.62 -3.23
N VAL A 32 -6.38 -1.83 -4.21
CA VAL A 32 -7.49 -0.87 -4.03
C VAL A 32 -8.81 -1.61 -3.77
N ILE A 33 -9.10 -2.68 -4.49
CA ILE A 33 -10.29 -3.52 -4.25
C ILE A 33 -10.24 -4.13 -2.84
N LEU A 34 -9.08 -4.60 -2.41
CA LEU A 34 -8.90 -5.16 -1.07
C LEU A 34 -9.07 -4.11 0.03
N LEU A 35 -8.61 -2.87 -0.18
CA LEU A 35 -8.91 -1.76 0.74
C LEU A 35 -10.42 -1.54 0.87
N ALA A 36 -11.16 -1.54 -0.23
CA ALA A 36 -12.61 -1.39 -0.22
C ALA A 36 -13.32 -2.55 0.47
N TYR A 37 -12.76 -3.76 0.38
CA TYR A 37 -13.27 -4.93 1.12
C TYR A 37 -13.06 -4.79 2.63
N VAL A 38 -11.89 -4.30 3.05
CA VAL A 38 -11.56 -4.09 4.47
C VAL A 38 -12.40 -2.97 5.08
N TRP A 39 -12.54 -1.86 4.35
CA TRP A 39 -13.28 -0.67 4.77
C TRP A 39 -14.42 -0.39 3.80
N PRO A 40 -15.58 -1.05 3.97
CA PRO A 40 -16.72 -0.88 3.07
C PRO A 40 -17.45 0.45 3.26
N ASP A 41 -17.18 1.17 4.36
CA ASP A 41 -17.62 2.55 4.55
C ASP A 41 -16.80 3.49 3.64
N GLU A 42 -17.48 4.30 2.85
CA GLU A 42 -16.84 5.20 1.88
C GLU A 42 -15.88 6.20 2.54
N GLY A 43 -16.23 6.72 3.71
CA GLY A 43 -15.41 7.68 4.44
C GLY A 43 -14.11 7.06 4.93
N GLU A 44 -14.20 5.89 5.56
CA GLU A 44 -13.03 5.13 6.03
C GLU A 44 -12.18 4.62 4.86
N PHE A 45 -12.78 4.18 3.75
CA PHE A 45 -12.05 3.83 2.52
C PHE A 45 -11.25 5.02 1.98
N LYS A 46 -11.89 6.18 1.81
CA LYS A 46 -11.23 7.40 1.33
C LYS A 46 -10.09 7.82 2.27
N MET A 47 -10.27 7.66 3.58
CA MET A 47 -9.21 7.90 4.55
C MET A 47 -8.03 6.92 4.39
N ALA A 48 -8.31 5.64 4.15
CA ALA A 48 -7.27 4.64 3.88
C ALA A 48 -6.49 4.96 2.60
N VAL A 49 -7.17 5.30 1.51
CA VAL A 49 -6.56 5.73 0.24
C VAL A 49 -5.68 6.96 0.42
N ALA A 50 -6.20 8.00 1.09
CA ALA A 50 -5.44 9.22 1.35
C ALA A 50 -4.19 8.95 2.21
N ARG A 51 -4.28 8.02 3.16
CA ARG A 51 -3.12 7.61 3.96
C ARG A 51 -2.11 6.85 3.12
N VAL A 52 -2.53 5.89 2.29
CA VAL A 52 -1.64 5.15 1.38
C VAL A 52 -0.89 6.13 0.48
N HIS A 53 -1.61 7.04 -0.19
CA HIS A 53 -1.01 8.07 -1.04
C HIS A 53 0.07 8.86 -0.27
N ARG A 54 -0.28 9.41 0.90
CA ARG A 54 0.66 10.18 1.72
C ARG A 54 1.88 9.36 2.12
N THR A 55 1.70 8.11 2.53
CA THR A 55 2.80 7.25 2.96
C THR A 55 3.70 6.88 1.78
N LEU A 56 3.16 6.63 0.60
CA LEU A 56 3.94 6.42 -0.62
C LEU A 56 4.77 7.65 -0.98
N THR A 57 4.19 8.85 -0.91
CA THR A 57 4.94 10.10 -1.10
C THR A 57 6.11 10.22 -0.11
N GLN A 58 5.86 9.95 1.18
CA GLN A 58 6.91 9.99 2.21
C GLN A 58 8.02 8.96 1.98
N LEU A 59 7.68 7.77 1.46
CA LEU A 59 8.65 6.74 1.13
C LEU A 59 9.49 7.12 -0.10
N VAL A 60 8.88 7.67 -1.14
CA VAL A 60 9.60 8.19 -2.32
C VAL A 60 10.56 9.30 -1.94
N GLU A 61 10.12 10.23 -1.09
CA GLU A 61 10.94 11.35 -0.63
C GLU A 61 12.03 10.97 0.38
N GLY A 62 12.07 9.71 0.83
CA GLY A 62 13.01 9.25 1.87
C GLY A 62 12.72 9.82 3.26
N ASN A 63 11.54 10.40 3.49
CA ASN A 63 11.12 10.98 4.75
C ASN A 63 10.79 9.94 5.83
N VAL A 64 10.44 8.72 5.39
CA VAL A 64 10.21 7.56 6.25
C VAL A 64 10.82 6.33 5.61
N GLU A 65 11.14 5.31 6.42
CA GLU A 65 11.79 4.12 5.94
C GLU A 65 11.23 2.86 6.63
N GLY A 66 11.01 1.80 5.85
CA GLY A 66 10.59 0.49 6.31
C GLY A 66 11.75 -0.39 6.79
N SER A 67 11.41 -1.46 7.50
CA SER A 67 12.39 -2.48 7.91
C SER A 67 12.66 -3.46 6.76
N PRO A 68 13.90 -3.95 6.59
CA PRO A 68 14.21 -4.98 5.61
C PRO A 68 13.36 -6.24 5.79
N LEU A 69 12.94 -6.86 4.69
CA LEU A 69 12.30 -8.17 4.72
C LEU A 69 13.33 -9.30 4.90
N LYS A 70 12.97 -10.29 5.70
CA LYS A 70 13.80 -11.49 5.97
C LYS A 70 13.54 -12.57 4.90
N TYR A 71 14.44 -13.55 4.78
CA TYR A 71 14.26 -14.78 3.98
C TYR A 71 14.14 -14.59 2.44
N GLY A 72 15.22 -14.15 1.78
CA GLY A 72 15.30 -14.15 0.31
C GLY A 72 14.75 -12.91 -0.39
N PHE A 73 14.10 -11.99 0.33
CA PHE A 73 13.59 -10.73 -0.22
C PHE A 73 14.62 -9.60 -0.17
N SER A 74 15.85 -9.86 -0.62
CA SER A 74 16.93 -8.85 -0.61
C SER A 74 16.49 -7.57 -1.32
N GLY A 75 16.81 -6.41 -0.72
CA GLY A 75 16.42 -5.09 -1.21
C GLY A 75 14.96 -4.69 -0.94
N TRP A 76 14.08 -5.64 -0.59
CA TRP A 76 12.70 -5.33 -0.23
C TRP A 76 12.55 -4.96 1.25
N ARG A 77 11.60 -4.08 1.52
CA ARG A 77 11.33 -3.48 2.82
C ARG A 77 9.83 -3.47 3.09
N SER A 78 9.48 -3.48 4.37
CA SER A 78 8.10 -3.40 4.85
C SER A 78 7.94 -2.16 5.72
N PHE A 79 7.02 -1.28 5.35
CA PHE A 79 6.66 -0.13 6.16
C PHE A 79 5.25 -0.31 6.73
N HIS A 80 5.12 -0.20 8.05
CA HIS A 80 3.86 -0.35 8.77
C HIS A 80 3.36 1.02 9.23
N PHE A 81 2.07 1.28 9.04
CA PHE A 81 1.44 2.54 9.42
C PHE A 81 -0.02 2.33 9.80
N GLN A 82 -0.67 3.40 10.26
CA GLN A 82 -2.09 3.41 10.58
C GLN A 82 -2.85 4.19 9.51
N HIS A 83 -3.96 3.67 8.98
CA HIS A 83 -4.88 4.47 8.15
C HIS A 83 -5.39 5.68 8.95
N ARG A 84 -5.87 5.43 10.18
CA ARG A 84 -6.30 6.45 11.15
C ARG A 84 -5.26 6.62 12.25
N ARG A 85 -4.73 7.85 12.40
CA ARG A 85 -3.79 8.14 13.49
C ARG A 85 -4.51 8.09 14.83
N GLY A 86 -4.12 7.15 15.68
CA GLY A 86 -4.57 7.04 17.06
C GLY A 86 -3.38 6.85 17.99
N GLN A 87 -3.38 7.55 19.13
CA GLN A 87 -2.40 7.28 20.17
C GLN A 87 -2.55 5.83 20.63
N GLN A 88 -1.43 5.10 20.75
CA GLN A 88 -1.36 3.69 21.18
C GLN A 88 -2.05 2.66 20.27
N SER A 89 -2.67 3.06 19.16
CA SER A 89 -3.19 2.11 18.18
C SER A 89 -2.05 1.35 17.50
N ARG A 90 -2.27 0.07 17.17
CA ARG A 90 -1.30 -0.69 16.38
C ARG A 90 -1.39 -0.24 14.92
N ALA A 91 -0.29 -0.32 14.18
CA ALA A 91 -0.34 -0.23 12.73
C ALA A 91 -1.32 -1.29 12.19
N ASP A 92 -2.17 -0.90 11.25
CA ASP A 92 -3.17 -1.73 10.58
C ASP A 92 -2.92 -1.82 9.06
N MET A 93 -2.00 -0.99 8.54
CA MET A 93 -1.61 -0.94 7.15
C MET A 93 -0.15 -1.32 6.94
N ARG A 94 0.15 -1.83 5.74
CA ARG A 94 1.49 -2.20 5.30
C ARG A 94 1.71 -1.80 3.84
N ILE A 95 2.93 -1.35 3.52
CA ILE A 95 3.45 -1.23 2.16
C ILE A 95 4.70 -2.10 2.06
N VAL A 96 4.81 -2.89 0.99
CA VAL A 96 6.02 -3.63 0.63
C VAL A 96 6.65 -3.02 -0.60
N TYR A 97 7.89 -2.59 -0.46
CA TYR A 97 8.58 -1.80 -1.48
C TYR A 97 10.08 -2.06 -1.51
N MET A 98 10.72 -1.70 -2.63
CA MET A 98 12.16 -1.68 -2.81
C MET A 98 12.58 -0.26 -3.20
N PRO A 99 13.54 0.36 -2.47
CA PRO A 99 14.13 1.64 -2.90
C PRO A 99 14.83 1.52 -4.25
N LEU A 100 14.73 2.57 -5.07
CA LEU A 100 15.44 2.73 -6.34
C LEU A 100 16.14 4.09 -6.36
N ASP A 101 17.07 4.30 -7.28
CA ASP A 101 17.77 5.60 -7.43
C ASP A 101 16.81 6.75 -7.77
N THR A 102 15.69 6.45 -8.45
CA THR A 102 14.71 7.45 -8.92
C THR A 102 13.36 7.37 -8.21
N GLY A 103 13.24 6.61 -7.11
CA GLY A 103 12.00 6.47 -6.36
C GLY A 103 11.86 5.12 -5.67
N ILE A 104 10.68 4.49 -5.75
CA ILE A 104 10.43 3.17 -5.15
C ILE A 104 9.67 2.24 -6.09
N ARG A 105 10.00 0.95 -6.04
CA ARG A 105 9.18 -0.11 -6.61
C ARG A 105 8.27 -0.70 -5.53
N VAL A 106 6.96 -0.69 -5.73
CA VAL A 106 5.98 -1.26 -4.79
C VAL A 106 5.48 -2.60 -5.31
N LYS A 107 5.47 -3.61 -4.43
CA LYS A 107 4.89 -4.94 -4.72
C LYS A 107 3.42 -5.01 -4.29
N GLY A 108 3.08 -4.32 -3.21
CA GLY A 108 1.71 -4.19 -2.77
C GLY A 108 1.55 -3.43 -1.47
N PHE A 109 0.31 -3.05 -1.19
CA PHE A 109 -0.10 -2.38 0.04
C PHE A 109 -1.47 -2.88 0.50
N GLY A 110 -1.80 -2.70 1.77
CA GLY A 110 -3.11 -3.08 2.27
C GLY A 110 -3.16 -3.28 3.77
N ASN A 111 -4.29 -3.81 4.24
CA ASN A 111 -4.47 -4.13 5.64
C ASN A 111 -3.56 -5.29 6.05
N ARG A 112 -2.85 -5.15 7.17
CA ARG A 112 -1.88 -6.15 7.65
C ARG A 112 -2.48 -7.50 8.02
N HIS A 113 -3.79 -7.58 8.25
CA HIS A 113 -4.51 -8.76 8.74
C HIS A 113 -5.30 -9.48 7.65
N LEU A 114 -5.34 -8.93 6.43
CA LEU A 114 -5.75 -9.62 5.20
C LEU A 114 -4.53 -9.77 4.27
N PRO A 115 -3.51 -10.57 4.66
CA PRO A 115 -2.22 -10.55 4.00
C PRO A 115 -2.09 -11.60 2.88
N SER A 116 -3.14 -12.36 2.59
CA SER A 116 -3.09 -13.49 1.65
C SER A 116 -2.55 -13.07 0.29
N ASP A 117 -2.95 -11.91 -0.21
CA ASP A 117 -2.57 -11.47 -1.56
C ASP A 117 -1.17 -10.85 -1.59
N ILE A 118 -0.76 -10.12 -0.53
CA ILE A 118 0.60 -9.59 -0.42
C ILE A 118 1.62 -10.75 -0.32
N TYR A 119 1.34 -11.79 0.48
CA TYR A 119 2.27 -12.92 0.59
C TYR A 119 2.28 -13.82 -0.66
N GLN A 120 1.14 -14.04 -1.32
CA GLN A 120 1.10 -14.74 -2.61
C GLN A 120 1.93 -14.00 -3.66
N ARG A 121 1.81 -12.67 -3.75
CA ARG A 121 2.63 -11.85 -4.63
C ARG A 121 4.10 -11.88 -4.24
N LEU A 122 4.44 -11.88 -2.95
CA LEU A 122 5.82 -12.02 -2.50
C LEU A 122 6.42 -13.39 -2.86
N ALA A 123 5.66 -14.47 -2.81
CA ALA A 123 6.15 -15.80 -3.19
C ALA A 123 6.65 -15.87 -4.65
N GLN A 124 6.18 -15.00 -5.54
CA GLN A 124 6.66 -14.90 -6.94
C GLN A 124 8.06 -14.24 -7.08
N LEU A 125 8.66 -13.75 -5.98
CA LEU A 125 10.00 -13.16 -5.99
C LEU A 125 11.11 -14.18 -5.66
N GLN A 126 10.73 -15.42 -5.35
CA GLN A 126 11.63 -16.55 -5.11
C GLN A 126 11.73 -17.41 -6.37
#